data_AF-H1KYL4-F1
#
_entry.id   AF-H1KYL4-F1
#
_cell.length_a   1.000
_cell.length_b   1.000
_cell.length_c   1.000
_cell.angle_alpha   90.00
_cell.angle_beta   90.00
_cell.angle_gamma   90.00
#
_symmetry.space_group_name_H-M   'P 1'
#
loop_
_entity.id
_entity.type
_entity.pdbx_description
1 polymer ?
#
loop_
_entity_poly.entity_id
_entity_poly.type
_entity_poly.pdbx_seq_one_letter_code
_entity_poly.pdbx_strand_id
1 'polypeptide(L)'
;MKVLENLKKSNPELADKIMKNIVSKEANVRAVLDKVVSKEVDAGFVYRTDAYVEKDKVRVIKIPEEINVVPEYPIEVLKDSDDKEAGQEFVKFVLSKEGQEILAKYGFISPIENPQPYESKKIGGEIVVYAAASLTDAFKEIGKEFEKKTGCKVKLLFASSGSLRQRIEGGAVGGESGADVFASASLKHMNILKKEGFVDNYSIFAKNELVVITAK
;
A
#
# COMPACT_ATOMS: atom_id res chain seq x y z
N MET A 1 -18.86 -7.86 -2.21
CA MET A 1 -17.40 -7.96 -1.93
C MET A 1 -16.80 -8.70 -3.10
N LYS A 2 -15.83 -8.10 -3.78
CA LYS A 2 -15.39 -8.56 -5.10
C LYS A 2 -14.86 -9.99 -5.11
N VAL A 3 -14.19 -10.43 -4.03
CA VAL A 3 -13.76 -11.82 -3.87
C VAL A 3 -14.93 -12.81 -3.94
N LEU A 4 -16.05 -12.53 -3.27
CA LEU A 4 -17.23 -13.41 -3.31
C LEU A 4 -17.94 -13.36 -4.67
N GLU A 5 -17.91 -12.22 -5.36
CA GLU A 5 -18.41 -12.10 -6.73
C GLU A 5 -17.56 -12.92 -7.71
N ASN A 6 -16.23 -12.91 -7.55
CA ASN A 6 -15.31 -13.72 -8.34
C ASN A 6 -15.51 -15.21 -8.01
N LEU A 7 -15.59 -15.56 -6.73
CA LEU A 7 -15.86 -16.93 -6.28
C LEU A 7 -17.20 -17.43 -6.82
N LYS A 8 -18.24 -16.60 -6.89
CA LYS A 8 -19.54 -17.02 -7.42
C LYS A 8 -19.48 -17.45 -8.89
N LYS A 9 -18.52 -16.94 -9.67
CA LYS A 9 -18.31 -17.35 -11.07
C LYS A 9 -17.68 -18.74 -11.20
N SER A 10 -16.81 -19.12 -10.26
CA SER A 10 -16.08 -20.40 -10.30
C SER A 10 -16.70 -21.48 -9.40
N ASN A 11 -17.27 -21.10 -8.26
CA ASN A 11 -17.91 -21.98 -7.27
C ASN A 11 -19.11 -21.26 -6.60
N PRO A 12 -20.28 -21.25 -7.25
CA PRO A 12 -21.47 -20.54 -6.75
C PRO A 12 -22.00 -21.12 -5.44
N GLU A 13 -21.93 -22.43 -5.23
CA GLU A 13 -22.41 -23.07 -4.01
C GLU A 13 -21.61 -22.63 -2.77
N LEU A 14 -20.28 -22.60 -2.89
CA LEU A 14 -19.43 -22.12 -1.80
C LEU A 14 -19.65 -20.62 -1.54
N ALA A 15 -19.75 -19.81 -2.60
CA ALA A 15 -20.04 -18.38 -2.46
C ALA A 15 -21.37 -18.16 -1.71
N ASP A 16 -22.43 -18.89 -2.08
CA ASP A 16 -23.74 -18.77 -1.45
C ASP A 16 -23.72 -19.28 0.01
N LYS A 17 -22.97 -20.35 0.32
CA LYS A 17 -22.74 -20.80 1.70
C LYS A 17 -22.03 -19.74 2.55
N ILE A 18 -20.98 -19.09 2.02
CA ILE A 18 -20.29 -18.02 2.74
C ILE A 18 -21.22 -16.83 2.95
N MET A 19 -21.95 -16.39 1.91
CA MET A 19 -22.86 -15.24 2.00
C MET A 19 -23.98 -15.44 3.01
N LYS A 20 -24.52 -16.67 3.12
CA LYS A 20 -25.55 -17.01 4.12
C LYS A 20 -25.02 -16.97 5.56
N ASN A 21 -23.71 -17.14 5.76
CA ASN A 21 -23.05 -17.13 7.07
C ASN A 21 -22.41 -15.78 7.42
N ILE A 22 -22.64 -14.71 6.65
CA ILE A 22 -22.17 -13.36 7.01
C ILE A 22 -23.00 -12.85 8.18
N VAL A 23 -22.39 -12.77 9.36
CA VAL A 23 -23.06 -12.31 10.60
C VAL A 23 -22.87 -10.82 10.89
N SER A 24 -21.82 -10.19 10.35
CA SER A 24 -21.61 -8.74 10.48
C SER A 24 -20.87 -8.13 9.28
N LYS A 25 -20.94 -6.80 9.15
CA LYS A 25 -20.18 -6.00 8.18
C LYS A 25 -19.66 -4.77 8.89
N GLU A 26 -18.33 -4.67 8.99
CA GLU A 26 -17.69 -3.58 9.72
C GLU A 26 -17.33 -2.40 8.82
N ALA A 27 -17.20 -1.22 9.43
CA ALA A 27 -16.86 0.01 8.71
C ALA A 27 -15.39 0.05 8.24
N ASN A 28 -14.50 -0.71 8.87
CA ASN A 28 -13.09 -0.80 8.51
C ASN A 28 -12.52 -2.17 8.85
N VAL A 29 -11.36 -2.49 8.26
CA VAL A 29 -10.73 -3.81 8.37
C VAL A 29 -10.24 -4.10 9.79
N ARG A 30 -9.82 -3.08 10.54
CA ARG A 30 -9.37 -3.24 11.93
C ARG A 30 -10.50 -3.75 12.84
N ALA A 31 -11.72 -3.24 12.68
CA ALA A 31 -12.88 -3.71 13.41
C ALA A 31 -13.21 -5.19 13.10
N VAL A 32 -13.00 -5.64 11.85
CA VAL A 32 -13.14 -7.07 11.50
C VAL A 32 -12.09 -7.91 12.24
N LEU A 33 -10.84 -7.45 12.24
CA LEU A 33 -9.74 -8.12 12.94
C LEU A 33 -10.01 -8.24 14.44
N ASP A 34 -10.41 -7.15 15.07
CA ASP A 34 -10.67 -7.11 16.52
C ASP A 34 -11.79 -8.11 16.90
N LYS A 35 -12.86 -8.22 16.10
CA LYS A 35 -13.94 -9.21 16.31
C LYS A 35 -13.51 -10.66 16.15
N VAL A 36 -12.63 -10.94 15.19
CA VAL A 36 -12.06 -12.29 15.03
C VAL A 36 -11.19 -12.63 16.24
N VAL A 37 -10.36 -11.67 16.69
CA VAL A 37 -9.50 -11.86 17.87
C VAL A 37 -10.31 -12.03 19.16
N SER A 38 -11.41 -11.27 19.32
CA SER A 38 -12.32 -11.39 20.46
C SER A 38 -13.23 -12.62 20.40
N LYS A 39 -13.18 -13.39 19.30
CA LYS A 39 -14.01 -14.58 19.03
C LYS A 39 -15.51 -14.28 18.96
N GLU A 40 -15.87 -13.04 18.63
CA GLU A 40 -17.26 -12.68 18.30
C GLU A 40 -17.71 -13.27 16.95
N VAL A 41 -16.75 -13.58 16.07
CA VAL A 41 -16.96 -14.25 14.79
C VAL A 41 -15.88 -15.31 14.57
N ASP A 42 -16.21 -16.38 13.83
CA ASP A 42 -15.27 -17.48 13.56
C ASP A 42 -14.17 -17.10 12.56
N ALA A 43 -14.52 -16.23 11.60
CA ALA A 43 -13.63 -15.82 10.53
C ALA A 43 -13.95 -14.42 10.02
N GLY A 44 -12.95 -13.75 9.45
CA GLY A 44 -13.09 -12.43 8.85
C GLY A 44 -12.26 -12.26 7.59
N PHE A 45 -12.73 -11.45 6.65
CA PHE A 45 -11.95 -11.04 5.48
C PHE A 45 -11.21 -9.76 5.81
N VAL A 46 -9.87 -9.80 5.75
CA VAL A 46 -8.99 -8.67 6.06
C VAL A 46 -7.88 -8.57 5.01
N TYR A 47 -7.16 -7.46 4.97
CA TYR A 47 -5.91 -7.44 4.20
C TYR A 47 -4.80 -8.14 4.98
N ARG A 48 -3.86 -8.74 4.24
CA ARG A 48 -2.69 -9.41 4.82
C ARG A 48 -1.91 -8.50 5.76
N THR A 49 -1.78 -7.22 5.42
CA THR A 49 -1.14 -6.19 6.26
C THR A 49 -1.82 -6.04 7.63
N ASP A 50 -3.15 -6.07 7.69
CA ASP A 50 -3.90 -5.98 8.95
C ASP A 50 -3.72 -7.25 9.79
N ALA A 51 -3.84 -8.42 9.14
CA ALA A 51 -3.62 -9.71 9.81
C ALA A 51 -2.22 -9.82 10.41
N TYR A 52 -1.22 -9.19 9.79
CA TYR A 52 0.17 -9.21 10.25
C TYR A 52 0.36 -8.52 11.60
N VAL A 53 -0.43 -7.47 11.89
CA VAL A 53 -0.35 -6.74 13.18
C VAL A 53 -0.67 -7.65 14.36
N GLU A 54 -1.57 -8.61 14.17
CA GLU A 54 -1.98 -9.58 15.20
C GLU A 54 -1.57 -11.01 14.80
N LYS A 55 -0.46 -11.17 14.07
CA LYS A 55 0.01 -12.47 13.53
C LYS A 55 0.16 -13.56 14.60
N ASP A 56 0.35 -13.17 15.85
CA ASP A 56 0.46 -14.08 16.98
C ASP A 56 -0.91 -14.56 17.50
N LYS A 57 -2.00 -13.86 17.19
CA LYS A 57 -3.37 -14.15 17.62
C LYS A 57 -4.27 -14.74 16.53
N VAL A 58 -3.93 -14.57 15.25
CA VAL A 58 -4.76 -15.04 14.13
C VAL A 58 -4.04 -16.04 13.23
N ARG A 59 -4.79 -16.99 12.67
CA ARG A 59 -4.34 -17.85 11.56
C ARG A 59 -4.76 -17.21 10.25
N VAL A 60 -3.87 -17.22 9.25
CA VAL A 60 -4.13 -16.65 7.92
C VAL A 60 -4.41 -17.79 6.94
N ILE A 61 -5.58 -17.75 6.31
CA ILE A 61 -5.99 -18.64 5.22
C ILE A 61 -5.90 -17.84 3.92
N LYS A 62 -5.05 -18.30 3.00
CA LYS A 62 -4.87 -17.66 1.70
C LYS A 62 -6.13 -17.83 0.84
N ILE A 63 -6.50 -16.77 0.15
CA ILE A 63 -7.53 -16.79 -0.89
C ILE A 63 -6.83 -17.06 -2.22
N PRO A 64 -7.25 -18.07 -3.01
CA PRO A 64 -6.65 -18.37 -4.31
C PRO A 64 -6.57 -17.13 -5.22
N GLU A 65 -5.45 -16.95 -5.91
CA GLU A 65 -5.14 -15.74 -6.68
C GLU A 65 -6.19 -15.47 -7.76
N GLU A 66 -6.71 -16.53 -8.40
CA GLU A 66 -7.74 -16.47 -9.44
C GLU A 66 -9.06 -15.83 -9.01
N ILE A 67 -9.34 -15.79 -7.70
CA ILE A 67 -10.54 -15.14 -7.15
C ILE A 67 -10.20 -13.94 -6.26
N ASN A 68 -8.94 -13.77 -5.86
CA ASN A 68 -8.51 -12.70 -4.97
C ASN A 68 -8.53 -11.33 -5.66
N VAL A 69 -8.55 -10.27 -4.87
CA VAL A 69 -8.30 -8.92 -5.33
C VAL A 69 -6.98 -8.47 -4.74
N VAL A 70 -5.98 -8.35 -5.60
CA VAL A 70 -4.62 -7.95 -5.23
C VAL A 70 -4.40 -6.51 -5.68
N PRO A 71 -4.73 -5.49 -4.87
CA PRO A 71 -4.39 -4.12 -5.19
C PRO A 71 -2.88 -3.97 -5.38
N GLU A 72 -2.51 -3.36 -6.51
CA GLU A 72 -1.15 -2.94 -6.81
C GLU A 72 -0.95 -1.49 -6.39
N TYR A 73 0.21 -1.22 -5.80
CA TYR A 73 0.58 0.08 -5.24
C TYR A 73 1.63 0.71 -6.14
N PRO A 74 1.24 1.72 -6.95
CA PRO A 74 2.19 2.45 -7.77
C PRO A 74 2.84 3.60 -6.99
N ILE A 75 4.08 3.91 -7.35
CA ILE A 75 4.83 5.08 -6.87
C ILE A 75 5.49 5.78 -8.06
N GLU A 76 5.50 7.12 -8.05
CA GLU A 76 6.23 7.94 -9.02
C GLU A 76 6.55 9.33 -8.46
N VAL A 77 7.58 9.97 -9.04
CA VAL A 77 7.90 11.39 -8.87
C VAL A 77 6.96 12.27 -9.69
N LEU A 78 6.43 13.33 -9.10
CA LEU A 78 5.56 14.27 -9.79
C LEU A 78 6.38 15.13 -10.77
N LYS A 79 5.77 15.41 -11.93
CA LYS A 79 6.44 16.07 -13.05
C LYS A 79 6.92 17.48 -12.73
N ASP A 80 6.21 18.20 -11.87
CA ASP A 80 6.56 19.56 -11.46
C ASP A 80 7.19 19.60 -10.05
N SER A 81 7.74 18.47 -9.59
CA SER A 81 8.54 18.41 -8.35
C SER A 81 9.77 19.32 -8.45
N ASP A 82 10.07 20.02 -7.35
CA ASP A 82 11.25 20.89 -7.23
C ASP A 82 12.53 20.09 -7.06
N ASP A 83 12.45 18.89 -6.48
CA ASP A 83 13.59 18.00 -6.24
C ASP A 83 13.37 16.60 -6.83
N LYS A 84 13.36 16.55 -8.17
CA LYS A 84 13.20 15.29 -8.91
C LYS A 84 14.30 14.28 -8.62
N GLU A 85 15.53 14.73 -8.37
CA GLU A 85 16.66 13.84 -8.10
C GLU A 85 16.46 13.11 -6.77
N ALA A 86 16.15 13.84 -5.69
CA ALA A 86 15.87 13.24 -4.40
C ALA A 86 14.60 12.37 -4.45
N GLY A 87 13.55 12.82 -5.16
CA GLY A 87 12.34 12.03 -5.38
C GLY A 87 12.62 10.70 -6.09
N GLN A 88 13.44 10.71 -7.15
CA GLN A 88 13.82 9.50 -7.88
C GLN A 88 14.65 8.56 -7.01
N GLU A 89 15.54 9.10 -6.19
CA GLU A 89 16.35 8.30 -5.25
C GLU A 89 15.49 7.69 -4.14
N PHE A 90 14.47 8.40 -3.68
CA PHE A 90 13.47 7.82 -2.76
C PHE A 90 12.71 6.67 -3.42
N VAL A 91 12.26 6.83 -4.68
CA VAL A 91 11.61 5.75 -5.43
C VAL A 91 12.56 4.55 -5.59
N LYS A 92 13.83 4.77 -5.94
CA LYS A 92 14.84 3.70 -6.02
C LYS A 92 15.03 3.00 -4.68
N PHE A 93 15.08 3.74 -3.57
CA PHE A 93 15.19 3.14 -2.24
C PHE A 93 13.97 2.29 -1.90
N VAL A 94 12.75 2.74 -2.21
CA VAL A 94 11.52 1.94 -2.01
C VAL A 94 11.55 0.64 -2.83
N LEU A 95 12.09 0.67 -4.06
CA LEU A 95 12.20 -0.50 -4.94
C LEU A 95 13.41 -1.41 -4.60
N SER A 96 14.35 -0.93 -3.80
CA SER A 96 15.56 -1.66 -3.40
C SER A 96 15.27 -2.83 -2.47
N LYS A 97 16.26 -3.71 -2.29
CA LYS A 97 16.17 -4.84 -1.36
C LYS A 97 15.77 -4.37 0.04
N GLU A 98 16.40 -3.34 0.57
CA GLU A 98 16.08 -2.80 1.89
C GLU A 98 14.68 -2.22 1.98
N GLY A 99 14.23 -1.49 0.95
CA GLY A 99 12.86 -0.97 0.88
C GLY A 99 11.83 -2.10 0.87
N GLN A 100 12.07 -3.14 0.08
CA GLN A 100 11.21 -4.31 -0.02
C GLN A 100 11.20 -5.15 1.26
N GLU A 101 12.33 -5.28 1.97
CA GLU A 101 12.41 -5.93 3.27
C GLU A 101 11.59 -5.18 4.34
N ILE A 102 11.64 -3.84 4.34
CA ILE A 102 10.79 -3.03 5.22
C ILE A 102 9.32 -3.25 4.87
N LEU A 103 8.93 -3.19 3.59
CA LEU A 103 7.56 -3.44 3.16
C LEU A 103 7.06 -4.83 3.59
N ALA A 104 7.89 -5.86 3.44
CA ALA A 104 7.56 -7.23 3.84
C ALA A 104 7.35 -7.36 5.36
N LYS A 105 8.12 -6.62 6.18
CA LYS A 105 7.93 -6.55 7.65
C LYS A 105 6.54 -6.03 8.04
N TYR A 106 5.91 -5.22 7.19
CA TYR A 106 4.54 -4.72 7.38
C TYR A 106 3.47 -5.51 6.62
N GLY A 107 3.83 -6.65 6.04
CA GLY A 107 2.88 -7.58 5.40
C GLY A 107 2.54 -7.27 3.94
N PHE A 108 3.23 -6.28 3.32
CA PHE A 108 3.12 -6.07 1.88
C PHE A 108 3.87 -7.17 1.11
N ILE A 109 3.38 -7.44 -0.10
CA ILE A 109 3.96 -8.43 -1.01
C ILE A 109 4.82 -7.69 -2.03
N SER A 110 6.07 -8.12 -2.18
CA SER A 110 6.95 -7.55 -3.19
C SER A 110 6.50 -8.00 -4.59
N PRO A 111 6.37 -7.06 -5.55
CA PRO A 111 6.20 -7.39 -6.97
C PRO A 111 7.55 -7.62 -7.68
N ILE A 112 8.67 -7.52 -6.96
CA ILE A 112 10.03 -7.53 -7.52
C ILE A 112 10.68 -8.87 -7.15
N GLU A 113 11.00 -9.69 -8.15
CA GLU A 113 11.52 -11.06 -7.93
C GLU A 113 12.91 -11.05 -7.28
N ASN A 114 13.77 -10.11 -7.66
CA ASN A 114 15.15 -9.98 -7.16
C ASN A 114 15.56 -8.51 -7.00
N PRO A 115 15.05 -7.80 -5.97
CA PRO A 115 15.39 -6.40 -5.76
C PRO A 115 16.88 -6.24 -5.43
N GLN A 116 17.53 -5.27 -6.07
CA GLN A 116 18.95 -5.00 -5.85
C GLN A 116 19.15 -4.19 -4.57
N PRO A 117 20.28 -4.38 -3.85
CA PRO A 117 20.62 -3.52 -2.71
C PRO A 117 20.65 -2.05 -3.10
N TYR A 118 20.23 -1.17 -2.19
CA TYR A 118 20.32 0.26 -2.43
C TYR A 118 21.78 0.73 -2.38
N GLU A 119 22.26 1.28 -3.48
CA GLU A 119 23.54 1.97 -3.54
C GLU A 119 23.40 3.34 -2.89
N SER A 120 23.97 3.50 -1.70
CA SER A 120 23.85 4.73 -0.92
C SER A 120 24.45 5.93 -1.66
N LYS A 121 23.61 6.93 -1.95
CA LYS A 121 24.03 8.22 -2.53
C LYS A 121 23.70 9.35 -1.56
N LYS A 122 24.67 10.23 -1.25
CA LYS A 122 24.42 11.45 -0.49
C LYS A 122 23.80 12.50 -1.39
N ILE A 123 22.64 13.01 -1.02
CA ILE A 123 21.85 13.96 -1.83
C ILE A 123 21.51 15.20 -1.00
N GLY A 124 21.26 15.06 0.31
CA GLY A 124 20.83 16.17 1.16
C GLY A 124 19.43 16.66 0.80
N GLY A 125 19.07 17.88 1.21
CA GLY A 125 17.77 18.48 0.90
C GLY A 125 16.60 17.88 1.66
N GLU A 126 15.38 18.12 1.16
CA GLU A 126 14.12 17.66 1.73
C GLU A 126 13.11 17.40 0.63
N ILE A 127 12.37 16.29 0.72
CA ILE A 127 11.26 15.95 -0.18
C ILE A 127 9.96 15.74 0.59
N VAL A 128 8.84 16.00 -0.08
CA VAL A 128 7.50 15.70 0.41
C VAL A 128 6.93 14.48 -0.32
N VAL A 129 6.52 13.47 0.45
CA VAL A 129 5.94 12.23 -0.07
C VAL A 129 4.48 12.13 0.35
N TYR A 130 3.59 12.15 -0.64
CA TYR A 130 2.17 11.88 -0.47
C TYR A 130 1.94 10.38 -0.58
N ALA A 131 1.55 9.74 0.51
CA ALA A 131 1.38 8.30 0.58
C ALA A 131 -0.02 7.90 1.06
N ALA A 132 -0.56 6.83 0.49
CA ALA A 132 -1.83 6.25 0.93
C ALA A 132 -1.79 5.92 2.44
N ALA A 133 -2.90 6.13 3.15
CA ALA A 133 -2.97 5.89 4.59
C ALA A 133 -2.59 4.47 5.02
N SER A 134 -2.83 3.45 4.17
CA SER A 134 -2.42 2.06 4.44
C SER A 134 -0.90 1.87 4.47
N LEU A 135 -0.11 2.81 3.94
CA LEU A 135 1.35 2.76 3.91
C LEU A 135 2.00 3.40 5.15
N THR A 136 1.21 3.94 6.08
CA THR A 136 1.69 4.83 7.16
C THR A 136 2.91 4.31 7.91
N ASP A 137 2.85 3.09 8.46
CA ASP A 137 3.93 2.59 9.31
C ASP A 137 5.15 2.15 8.50
N ALA A 138 4.93 1.52 7.34
CA ALA A 138 6.01 1.14 6.43
C ALA A 138 6.77 2.38 5.92
N PHE A 139 6.05 3.42 5.49
CA PHE A 139 6.68 4.62 4.93
C PHE A 139 7.37 5.47 5.99
N LYS A 140 6.93 5.44 7.25
CA LYS A 140 7.68 6.05 8.36
C LYS A 140 9.03 5.37 8.58
N GLU A 141 9.11 4.05 8.46
CA GLU A 141 10.38 3.31 8.57
C GLU A 141 11.25 3.54 7.33
N ILE A 142 10.68 3.46 6.12
CA ILE A 142 11.37 3.78 4.86
C ILE A 142 11.96 5.18 4.89
N GLY A 143 11.19 6.20 5.28
CA GLY A 143 11.67 7.58 5.33
C GLY A 143 12.85 7.76 6.28
N LYS A 144 12.82 7.12 7.45
CA LYS A 144 13.94 7.12 8.41
C LYS A 144 15.19 6.45 7.87
N GLU A 145 15.05 5.29 7.23
CA GLU A 145 16.21 4.57 6.66
C GLU A 145 16.78 5.29 5.44
N PHE A 146 15.93 5.86 4.58
CA PHE A 146 16.36 6.73 3.50
C PHE A 146 17.14 7.94 4.01
N GLU A 147 16.60 8.66 4.99
CA GLU A 147 17.26 9.81 5.64
C GLU A 147 18.67 9.46 6.15
N LYS A 148 18.83 8.30 6.80
CA LYS A 148 20.15 7.85 7.30
C LYS A 148 21.15 7.63 6.17
N LYS A 149 20.71 7.00 5.07
CA LYS A 149 21.59 6.68 3.94
C LYS A 149 21.95 7.93 3.15
N THR A 150 20.96 8.75 2.81
CA THR A 150 21.13 9.84 1.82
C THR A 150 21.35 11.22 2.44
N GLY A 151 20.94 11.42 3.70
CA GLY A 151 20.90 12.73 4.34
C GLY A 151 19.73 13.63 3.89
N CYS A 152 18.89 13.16 2.96
CA CYS A 152 17.71 13.88 2.47
C CYS A 152 16.53 13.68 3.41
N LYS A 153 15.92 14.76 3.90
CA LYS A 153 14.74 14.72 4.78
C LYS A 153 13.48 14.28 4.04
N VAL A 154 12.65 13.46 4.69
CA VAL A 154 11.41 12.96 4.10
C VAL A 154 10.20 13.42 4.91
N LYS A 155 9.48 14.42 4.40
CA LYS A 155 8.20 14.85 4.94
C LYS A 155 7.08 13.96 4.38
N LEU A 156 6.40 13.23 5.27
CA LEU A 156 5.34 12.30 4.89
C LEU A 156 3.96 12.91 5.13
N LEU A 157 3.09 12.88 4.11
CA LEU A 157 1.68 13.21 4.24
C LEU A 157 0.83 12.00 3.87
N PHE A 158 0.01 11.55 4.82
CA PHE A 158 -0.86 10.39 4.66
C PHE A 158 -2.32 10.79 4.53
N ALA A 159 -2.99 10.29 3.49
CA ALA A 159 -4.45 10.39 3.34
C ALA A 159 -4.96 9.30 2.37
N SER A 160 -6.25 9.34 2.00
CA SER A 160 -6.77 8.47 0.96
C SER A 160 -6.10 8.78 -0.38
N SER A 161 -5.80 7.77 -1.21
CA SER A 161 -5.18 8.00 -2.52
C SER A 161 -6.02 8.92 -3.42
N GLY A 162 -7.35 8.85 -3.29
CA GLY A 162 -8.27 9.73 -4.03
C GLY A 162 -8.14 11.20 -3.62
N SER A 163 -8.06 11.49 -2.31
CA SER A 163 -7.88 12.86 -1.80
C SER A 163 -6.49 13.41 -2.09
N LEU A 164 -5.45 12.58 -2.02
CA LEU A 164 -4.08 13.00 -2.37
C LEU A 164 -3.97 13.35 -3.85
N ARG A 165 -4.55 12.50 -4.73
CA ARG A 165 -4.69 12.82 -6.15
C ARG A 165 -5.43 14.14 -6.37
N GLN A 166 -6.55 14.38 -5.69
CA GLN A 166 -7.29 15.66 -5.84
C GLN A 166 -6.45 16.87 -5.44
N ARG A 167 -5.60 16.74 -4.42
CA ARG A 167 -4.66 17.79 -4.05
C ARG A 167 -3.64 18.04 -5.16
N ILE A 168 -3.08 16.98 -5.74
CA ILE A 168 -2.15 17.06 -6.87
C ILE A 168 -2.83 17.74 -8.07
N GLU A 169 -4.04 17.31 -8.43
CA GLU A 169 -4.87 17.93 -9.48
C GLU A 169 -5.17 19.41 -9.19
N GLY A 170 -5.25 19.79 -7.91
CA GLY A 170 -5.43 21.15 -7.44
C GLY A 170 -4.15 21.99 -7.35
N GLY A 171 -3.01 21.47 -7.83
CA GLY A 171 -1.73 22.19 -7.87
C GLY A 171 -0.80 21.93 -6.68
N ALA A 172 -1.08 20.95 -5.82
CA ALA A 172 -0.17 20.56 -4.74
C ALA A 172 1.00 19.70 -5.26
N VAL A 173 1.83 20.28 -6.12
CA VAL A 173 3.02 19.69 -6.73
C VAL A 173 4.19 20.64 -6.55
N GLY A 174 5.30 20.17 -5.97
CA GLY A 174 6.44 21.02 -5.62
C GLY A 174 6.13 22.08 -4.54
N GLY A 175 7.15 22.86 -4.17
CA GLY A 175 7.09 23.93 -3.17
C GLY A 175 6.82 23.45 -1.74
N GLU A 176 6.60 24.40 -0.84
CA GLU A 176 6.44 24.10 0.60
C GLU A 176 5.19 23.26 0.94
N SER A 177 4.20 23.21 0.05
CA SER A 177 2.89 22.58 0.29
C SER A 177 2.52 21.47 -0.69
N GLY A 178 3.26 21.32 -1.79
CA GLY A 178 3.05 20.25 -2.77
C GLY A 178 3.86 19.00 -2.46
N ALA A 179 3.66 17.97 -3.27
CA ALA A 179 4.41 16.74 -3.16
C ALA A 179 5.50 16.66 -4.24
N ASP A 180 6.54 15.89 -3.93
CA ASP A 180 7.55 15.45 -4.88
C ASP A 180 7.28 14.02 -5.35
N VAL A 181 6.80 13.16 -4.46
CA VAL A 181 6.53 11.75 -4.74
C VAL A 181 5.10 11.40 -4.34
N PHE A 182 4.41 10.64 -5.20
CA PHE A 182 3.09 10.09 -4.89
C PHE A 182 3.12 8.56 -4.85
N ALA A 183 2.77 7.99 -3.70
CA ALA A 183 2.62 6.55 -3.49
C ALA A 183 1.15 6.19 -3.22
N SER A 184 0.51 5.54 -4.18
CA SER A 184 -0.92 5.24 -4.17
C SER A 184 -1.20 3.79 -3.75
N ALA A 185 -2.35 3.55 -3.14
CA ALA A 185 -2.92 2.21 -2.95
C ALA A 185 -3.84 1.79 -4.11
N SER A 186 -3.84 2.55 -5.21
CA SER A 186 -4.74 2.38 -6.34
C SER A 186 -4.09 2.79 -7.67
N LEU A 187 -3.99 1.83 -8.58
CA LEU A 187 -3.67 2.06 -9.99
C LEU A 187 -4.60 3.06 -10.67
N LYS A 188 -5.90 3.02 -10.34
CA LYS A 188 -6.88 3.94 -10.95
C LYS A 188 -6.48 5.39 -10.72
N HIS A 189 -6.09 5.76 -9.50
CA HIS A 189 -5.71 7.14 -9.19
C HIS A 189 -4.38 7.53 -9.83
N MET A 190 -3.40 6.63 -9.88
CA MET A 190 -2.14 6.88 -10.58
C MET A 190 -2.34 7.05 -12.09
N ASN A 191 -3.18 6.23 -12.71
CA ASN A 191 -3.50 6.33 -14.14
C ASN A 191 -4.21 7.64 -14.50
N ILE A 192 -5.04 8.17 -13.61
CA ILE A 192 -5.62 9.51 -13.80
C ILE A 192 -4.49 10.55 -13.82
N LEU A 193 -3.59 10.56 -12.84
CA LEU A 193 -2.46 11.51 -12.81
C LEU A 193 -1.56 11.38 -14.04
N LYS A 194 -1.30 10.14 -14.50
CA LYS A 194 -0.53 9.90 -15.73
C LYS A 194 -1.22 10.47 -16.96
N LYS A 195 -2.54 10.24 -17.09
CA LYS A 195 -3.33 10.75 -18.21
C LYS A 195 -3.38 12.29 -18.23
N GLU A 196 -3.51 12.90 -17.06
CA GLU A 196 -3.55 14.36 -16.90
C GLU A 196 -2.14 15.01 -16.92
N GLY A 197 -1.07 14.22 -17.05
CA GLY A 197 0.30 14.70 -17.24
C GLY A 197 1.07 15.07 -15.97
N PHE A 198 0.56 14.72 -14.79
CA PHE A 198 1.23 14.96 -13.50
C PHE A 198 2.37 13.97 -13.21
N VAL A 199 2.38 12.82 -13.87
CA VAL A 199 3.45 11.81 -13.80
C VAL A 199 3.72 11.26 -15.20
N ASP A 200 4.98 10.95 -15.51
CA ASP A 200 5.34 10.39 -16.82
C ASP A 200 5.11 8.86 -16.86
N ASN A 201 5.52 8.16 -15.79
CA ASN A 201 5.28 6.72 -15.64
C ASN A 201 4.92 6.36 -14.19
N TYR A 202 5.09 5.10 -13.78
CA TYR A 202 5.11 4.68 -12.38
C TYR A 202 5.70 3.29 -12.25
N SER A 203 6.21 2.98 -11.06
CA SER A 203 6.65 1.63 -10.69
C SER A 203 5.68 1.01 -9.70
N ILE A 204 5.39 -0.28 -9.84
CA ILE A 204 4.65 -1.04 -8.82
C ILE A 204 5.65 -1.47 -7.76
N PHE A 205 5.49 -0.99 -6.53
CA PHE A 205 6.44 -1.24 -5.45
C PHE A 205 5.91 -2.19 -4.39
N ALA A 206 4.59 -2.37 -4.32
CA ALA A 206 3.95 -3.26 -3.38
C ALA A 206 2.64 -3.81 -3.95
N LYS A 207 2.29 -4.99 -3.46
CA LYS A 207 0.98 -5.61 -3.58
C LYS A 207 0.41 -5.84 -2.19
N ASN A 208 -0.90 -5.80 -2.08
CA ASN A 208 -1.60 -6.29 -0.89
C ASN A 208 -2.64 -7.31 -1.36
N GLU A 209 -3.05 -8.22 -0.49
CA GLU A 209 -4.03 -9.26 -0.83
C GLU A 209 -5.06 -9.38 0.28
N LEU A 210 -6.30 -9.69 -0.10
CA LEU A 210 -7.28 -10.12 0.90
C LEU A 210 -6.96 -11.53 1.35
N VAL A 211 -7.12 -11.76 2.65
CA VAL A 211 -6.97 -13.05 3.30
C VAL A 211 -8.20 -13.30 4.17
N VAL A 212 -8.44 -14.57 4.48
CA VAL A 212 -9.36 -14.94 5.56
C VAL A 212 -8.53 -15.15 6.81
N ILE A 213 -8.96 -14.57 7.92
CA ILE A 213 -8.37 -14.84 9.24
C ILE A 213 -9.34 -15.61 10.10
N THR A 214 -8.80 -16.45 10.98
CA THR A 214 -9.51 -17.05 12.12
C THR A 214 -8.73 -16.79 13.39
N ALA A 215 -9.38 -16.82 14.56
CA ALA A 215 -8.66 -16.85 15.82
C ALA A 215 -7.75 -18.09 15.90
N LYS A 216 -6.63 -17.99 16.62
CA LYS A 216 -5.76 -19.14 16.90
C LYS A 216 -6.29 -20.08 17.97
#